data_AF-A0A1A6HLH9-F1
#
_entry.id   AF-A0A1A6HLH9-F1
#
_cell.length_a   1.000
_cell.length_b   1.000
_cell.length_c   1.000
_cell.angle_alpha   90.00
_cell.angle_beta   90.00
_cell.angle_gamma   90.00
#
_symmetry.space_group_name_H-M   'P 1'
#
loop_
_entity.id
_entity.type
_entity.pdbx_description
1 polymer ?
#
loop_
_entity_poly.entity_id
_entity_poly.type
_entity_poly.pdbx_seq_one_letter_code
_entity_poly.pdbx_strand_id
1 'polypeptide(L)'
;VEELEQEKNHWHSEFKKVQHELVTYSTQETEGLYWSKKHMGYRQAEFQVLKAELERTKEEKQELKEKLKETETHLEVLQKAQVSYRNPEGDDLERALAKLTRLRIHVSYLLTSVLPHLELREIGYDSEQVDGILYTVLEANHILD
;
A
#
# COMPACT_ATOMS: atom_id res chain seq x y z
N VAL A 1 -35.95 6.65 86.06
CA VAL A 1 -36.65 7.68 85.26
C VAL A 1 -35.69 8.30 84.25
N GLU A 2 -34.53 8.78 84.69
CA GLU A 2 -33.52 9.39 83.81
C GLU A 2 -32.93 8.41 82.77
N GLU A 3 -32.66 7.16 83.15
CA GLU A 3 -32.20 6.11 82.22
C GLU A 3 -33.21 5.80 81.11
N LEU A 4 -34.50 5.76 81.44
CA LEU A 4 -35.58 5.55 80.46
C LEU A 4 -35.73 6.74 79.51
N GLU A 5 -35.50 7.97 80.00
CA GLU A 5 -35.51 9.18 79.16
C GLU A 5 -34.34 9.17 78.17
N GLN A 6 -33.16 8.75 78.63
CA GLN A 6 -31.97 8.60 77.78
C GLN A 6 -32.17 7.51 76.72
N GLU A 7 -32.72 6.36 77.12
CA GLU A 7 -33.03 5.27 76.19
C GLU A 7 -34.08 5.70 75.14
N LYS A 8 -35.14 6.41 75.55
CA LYS A 8 -36.13 6.99 74.64
C LYS A 8 -35.48 7.93 73.61
N ASN A 9 -34.59 8.81 74.07
CA ASN A 9 -33.90 9.77 73.21
C ASN A 9 -32.92 9.07 72.26
N HIS A 10 -32.23 8.03 72.72
CA HIS A 10 -31.36 7.20 71.90
C HIS A 10 -32.14 6.52 70.77
N TRP A 11 -33.23 5.81 71.08
CA TRP A 11 -34.06 5.17 70.06
C TRP A 11 -34.71 6.16 69.10
N HIS A 12 -35.08 7.35 69.58
CA HIS A 12 -35.61 8.40 68.72
C HIS A 12 -34.55 8.94 67.73
N SER A 13 -33.30 9.06 68.17
CA SER A 13 -32.18 9.43 67.32
C SER A 13 -31.88 8.34 66.29
N GLU A 14 -31.82 7.08 66.71
CA GLU A 14 -31.60 5.94 65.82
C GLU A 14 -32.71 5.82 64.78
N PHE A 15 -33.98 6.00 65.18
CA PHE A 15 -35.10 6.00 64.25
C PHE A 15 -34.95 7.10 63.18
N LYS A 16 -34.63 8.33 63.58
CA LYS A 16 -34.41 9.43 62.62
C LYS A 16 -33.24 9.17 61.69
N LYS A 17 -32.16 8.59 62.21
CA LYS A 17 -30.99 8.21 61.42
C LYS A 17 -31.35 7.17 60.36
N VAL A 18 -31.99 6.07 60.76
CA VAL A 18 -32.44 5.01 59.85
C VAL A 18 -33.44 5.55 58.82
N GLN A 19 -34.35 6.45 59.23
CA GLN A 19 -35.28 7.10 58.30
C GLN A 19 -34.56 7.93 57.24
N HIS A 20 -33.53 8.68 57.63
CA HIS A 20 -32.74 9.48 56.69
C HIS A 20 -31.90 8.61 55.75
N GLU A 21 -31.30 7.54 56.28
CA GLU A 21 -30.57 6.55 55.48
C GLU A 21 -31.48 5.90 54.44
N LEU A 22 -32.70 5.51 54.81
CA LEU A 22 -33.67 4.92 53.89
C LEU A 22 -34.02 5.86 52.72
N VAL A 23 -34.24 7.15 53.00
CA VAL A 23 -34.51 8.17 51.97
C VAL A 23 -33.31 8.33 51.04
N THR A 24 -32.10 8.29 51.60
CA THR A 24 -30.85 8.41 50.83
C THR A 24 -30.69 7.22 49.88
N TYR A 25 -30.89 5.99 50.36
CA TYR A 25 -30.82 4.79 49.53
C TYR A 25 -31.88 4.78 48.43
N SER A 26 -33.12 5.17 48.75
CA SER A 26 -34.19 5.26 47.77
C SER A 26 -33.87 6.29 46.66
N THR A 27 -33.29 7.43 47.03
CA THR A 27 -32.88 8.45 46.05
C THR A 27 -31.77 7.91 45.15
N GLN A 28 -30.73 7.28 45.73
CA GLN A 28 -29.63 6.68 44.97
C GLN A 28 -30.10 5.57 44.02
N GLU A 29 -31.06 4.74 44.42
CA GLU A 29 -31.62 3.70 43.57
C GLU A 29 -32.33 4.29 42.34
N THR A 30 -33.16 5.33 42.55
CA THR A 30 -33.88 5.99 41.46
C THR A 30 -32.95 6.71 40.48
N GLU A 31 -31.92 7.39 40.97
CA GLU A 31 -30.90 8.04 40.15
C GLU A 31 -30.06 7.02 39.37
N GLY A 32 -29.66 5.91 40.01
CA GLY A 32 -28.94 4.81 39.36
C GLY A 32 -29.72 4.20 38.20
N LEU A 33 -31.03 3.98 38.38
CA LEU A 33 -31.91 3.49 37.32
C LEU A 33 -32.06 4.50 36.17
N TYR A 34 -32.19 5.79 36.48
CA TYR A 34 -32.29 6.86 35.48
C TYR A 34 -31.04 6.92 34.59
N TRP A 35 -29.85 6.94 35.19
CA TRP A 35 -28.59 6.96 34.44
C TRP A 35 -28.38 5.68 33.64
N SER A 36 -28.68 4.51 34.21
CA SER A 36 -28.59 3.23 33.48
C SER A 36 -29.45 3.23 32.22
N LYS A 37 -30.71 3.69 32.33
CA LYS A 37 -31.62 3.81 31.18
C LYS A 37 -31.12 4.82 30.15
N LYS A 38 -30.64 5.98 30.58
CA LYS A 38 -30.09 7.02 29.70
C LYS A 38 -28.85 6.53 28.94
N HIS A 39 -27.91 5.89 29.63
CA HIS A 39 -26.71 5.31 29.02
C HIS A 39 -27.03 4.18 28.04
N MET A 40 -28.05 3.37 28.32
CA MET A 40 -28.50 2.34 27.38
C MET A 40 -29.01 2.94 26.07
N GLY A 41 -29.73 4.06 26.14
CA GLY A 41 -30.21 4.77 24.94
C GLY A 41 -29.07 5.29 24.06
N TYR A 42 -28.05 5.91 24.65
CA TYR A 42 -26.88 6.37 23.88
C TYR A 42 -26.13 5.22 23.21
N ARG A 43 -25.86 4.15 23.95
CA ARG A 43 -25.19 2.96 23.38
C ARG A 43 -26.01 2.33 22.26
N GLN A 44 -27.33 2.32 22.38
CA GLN A 44 -28.21 1.84 21.32
C GLN A 44 -28.13 2.72 20.07
N ALA A 45 -28.10 4.04 20.22
CA ALA A 45 -27.96 4.97 19.11
C ALA A 45 -26.61 4.83 18.40
N GLU A 46 -25.51 4.79 19.17
CA GLU A 46 -24.16 4.53 18.65
C GLU A 46 -24.10 3.22 17.86
N PHE A 47 -24.73 2.16 18.39
CA PHE A 47 -24.78 0.87 17.71
C PHE A 47 -25.53 0.95 16.37
N GLN A 48 -26.62 1.71 16.28
CA GLN A 48 -27.34 1.89 15.01
C GLN A 48 -26.53 2.66 13.98
N VAL A 49 -25.79 3.69 14.40
CA VAL A 49 -24.88 4.43 13.53
C VAL A 49 -23.79 3.51 12.98
N LEU A 50 -23.10 2.77 13.86
CA LEU A 50 -22.06 1.82 13.47
C LEU A 50 -22.61 0.73 12.54
N LYS A 51 -23.84 0.27 12.77
CA LYS A 51 -24.50 -0.70 11.90
C LYS A 51 -24.76 -0.13 10.50
N ALA A 52 -25.22 1.12 10.40
CA ALA A 52 -25.43 1.77 9.10
C ALA A 52 -24.11 1.99 8.35
N GLU A 53 -23.07 2.44 9.05
CA GLU A 53 -21.72 2.59 8.49
C GLU A 53 -21.14 1.27 8.00
N LEU A 54 -21.38 0.18 8.74
CA LEU A 54 -20.96 -1.16 8.35
C LEU A 54 -21.63 -1.61 7.05
N GLU A 55 -22.94 -1.44 6.91
CA GLU A 55 -23.66 -1.82 5.69
C GLU A 55 -23.20 -0.97 4.48
N ARG A 56 -23.07 0.35 4.65
CA ARG A 56 -22.51 1.23 3.62
C ARG A 56 -21.11 0.79 3.18
N THR A 57 -20.24 0.44 4.12
CA THR A 57 -18.87 -0.01 3.83
C THR A 57 -18.87 -1.37 3.09
N LYS A 58 -19.82 -2.26 3.39
CA LYS A 58 -19.97 -3.52 2.65
C LYS A 58 -20.41 -3.28 1.21
N GLU A 59 -21.33 -2.35 0.98
CA GLU A 59 -21.77 -1.94 -0.36
C GLU A 59 -20.61 -1.34 -1.16
N GLU A 60 -19.87 -0.38 -0.59
CA GLU A 60 -18.69 0.22 -1.22
C GLU A 60 -17.62 -0.82 -1.58
N LYS A 61 -17.37 -1.78 -0.67
CA LYS A 61 -16.44 -2.87 -0.93
C LYS A 61 -16.89 -3.75 -2.09
N GLN A 62 -18.19 -4.03 -2.19
CA GLN A 62 -18.74 -4.84 -3.28
C GLN A 62 -18.64 -4.11 -4.62
N GLU A 63 -18.98 -2.82 -4.66
CA GLU A 63 -18.82 -1.98 -5.86
C GLU A 63 -17.37 -1.92 -6.34
N LEU A 64 -16.42 -1.71 -5.41
CA LEU A 64 -14.99 -1.69 -5.75
C LEU A 64 -14.51 -3.04 -6.29
N LYS A 65 -15.04 -4.15 -5.77
CA LYS A 65 -14.72 -5.49 -6.26
C LYS A 65 -15.24 -5.71 -7.68
N GLU A 66 -16.40 -5.15 -8.02
CA GLU A 66 -16.96 -5.21 -9.37
C GLU A 66 -16.15 -4.35 -10.35
N LYS A 67 -15.82 -3.11 -9.96
CA LYS A 67 -14.94 -2.23 -10.75
C LYS A 67 -13.57 -2.87 -10.98
N LEU A 68 -13.00 -3.52 -9.96
CA LEU A 68 -11.72 -4.22 -10.10
C LEU A 68 -11.80 -5.29 -11.19
N LYS A 69 -12.82 -6.16 -11.13
CA LYS A 69 -13.02 -7.19 -12.15
C LYS A 69 -13.19 -6.61 -13.56
N GLU A 70 -13.98 -5.54 -13.69
CA GLU A 70 -14.16 -4.84 -14.96
C GLU A 70 -12.81 -4.34 -15.49
N THR A 71 -12.02 -3.66 -14.66
CA THR A 71 -10.68 -3.16 -15.05
C THR A 71 -9.71 -4.29 -15.41
N GLU A 72 -9.72 -5.41 -14.68
CA GLU A 72 -8.91 -6.59 -14.98
C GLU A 72 -9.27 -7.16 -16.36
N THR A 73 -10.56 -7.30 -16.66
CA THR A 73 -11.02 -7.77 -17.97
C THR A 73 -10.63 -6.81 -19.11
N HIS A 74 -10.73 -5.50 -18.91
CA HIS A 74 -10.25 -4.53 -19.89
C HIS A 74 -8.74 -4.63 -20.11
N LEU A 75 -7.97 -4.83 -19.05
CA LEU A 75 -6.52 -4.97 -19.12
C LEU A 75 -6.14 -6.24 -19.89
N GLU A 76 -6.82 -7.37 -19.65
CA GLU A 76 -6.60 -8.60 -20.43
C GLU A 76 -6.87 -8.40 -21.92
N VAL A 77 -7.92 -7.66 -22.29
CA VAL A 77 -8.23 -7.34 -23.69
C VAL A 77 -7.13 -6.48 -24.31
N LEU A 78 -6.66 -5.46 -23.59
CA LEU A 78 -5.55 -4.60 -24.04
C LEU A 78 -4.25 -5.38 -24.18
N GLN A 79 -3.93 -6.28 -23.25
CA GLN A 79 -2.75 -7.15 -23.36
C GLN A 79 -2.84 -8.09 -24.56
N LYS A 80 -4.00 -8.70 -24.81
CA LYS A 80 -4.20 -9.54 -26.00
C LYS A 80 -4.06 -8.72 -27.30
N ALA A 81 -4.58 -7.50 -27.32
CA ALA A 81 -4.37 -6.58 -28.43
C ALA A 81 -2.88 -6.25 -28.58
N GLN A 82 -2.17 -5.91 -27.50
CA GLN A 82 -0.74 -5.60 -27.52
C GLN A 82 0.11 -6.79 -27.99
N VAL A 83 -0.20 -8.02 -27.56
CA VAL A 83 0.49 -9.23 -28.05
C VAL A 83 0.22 -9.45 -29.54
N SER A 84 -1.00 -9.13 -30.01
CA SER A 84 -1.32 -9.15 -31.45
C SER A 84 -0.55 -8.08 -32.25
N TYR A 85 -0.10 -7.00 -31.60
CA TYR A 85 0.73 -5.93 -32.17
C TYR A 85 2.20 -6.00 -31.74
N ARG A 86 2.67 -7.14 -31.20
CA ARG A 86 4.09 -7.30 -30.87
C ARG A 86 4.87 -7.32 -32.18
N ASN A 87 5.36 -6.14 -32.58
CA ASN A 87 6.09 -5.95 -33.81
C ASN A 87 7.33 -6.86 -33.79
N PRO A 88 7.57 -7.66 -34.85
CA PRO A 88 8.84 -8.37 -35.02
C PRO A 88 10.05 -7.41 -35.08
N GLU A 89 9.82 -6.13 -35.29
CA GLU A 89 10.84 -5.06 -35.35
C GLU A 89 11.66 -4.91 -34.06
N GLY A 90 11.06 -5.15 -32.89
CA GLY A 90 11.78 -5.07 -31.60
C GLY A 90 12.80 -6.20 -31.43
N ASP A 91 12.38 -7.43 -31.73
CA ASP A 91 13.25 -8.62 -31.71
C ASP A 91 14.32 -8.54 -32.83
N ASP A 92 13.97 -7.96 -33.99
CA ASP A 92 14.92 -7.76 -35.09
C ASP A 92 15.97 -6.69 -34.75
N LEU A 93 15.60 -5.61 -34.05
CA LEU A 93 16.54 -4.59 -33.60
C LEU A 93 17.51 -5.15 -32.54
N GLU A 94 17.02 -5.87 -31.54
CA GLU A 94 17.88 -6.52 -30.54
C GLU A 94 18.83 -7.52 -31.19
N ARG A 95 18.35 -8.32 -32.15
CA ARG A 95 19.17 -9.26 -32.91
C ARG A 95 20.21 -8.54 -33.78
N ALA A 96 19.87 -7.39 -34.37
CA ALA A 96 20.80 -6.59 -35.16
C ALA A 96 21.91 -5.98 -34.29
N LEU A 97 21.55 -5.43 -33.12
CA LEU A 97 22.51 -4.88 -32.16
C LEU A 97 23.47 -5.96 -31.65
N ALA A 98 22.96 -7.14 -31.29
CA ALA A 98 23.81 -8.26 -30.87
C ALA A 98 24.81 -8.70 -31.96
N LYS A 99 24.38 -8.71 -33.24
CA LYS A 99 25.29 -8.98 -34.37
C LYS A 99 26.35 -7.90 -34.52
N LEU A 100 25.98 -6.63 -34.36
CA LEU A 100 26.89 -5.49 -34.46
C LEU A 100 27.96 -5.52 -33.36
N THR A 101 27.56 -5.72 -32.09
CA THR A 101 28.51 -5.89 -30.97
C THR A 101 29.48 -7.05 -31.24
N ARG A 102 28.98 -8.18 -31.74
CA ARG A 102 29.84 -9.33 -32.08
C ARG A 102 30.83 -9.01 -33.20
N LEU A 103 30.40 -8.28 -34.23
CA LEU A 103 31.28 -7.85 -35.31
C LEU A 103 32.36 -6.90 -34.80
N ARG A 104 32.00 -5.92 -33.95
CA ARG A 104 32.95 -5.00 -33.31
C ARG A 104 34.00 -5.75 -32.49
N ILE A 105 33.60 -6.76 -31.70
CA ILE A 105 34.53 -7.63 -30.97
C ILE A 105 35.53 -8.30 -31.93
N HIS A 106 35.05 -8.90 -33.02
CA HIS A 106 35.93 -9.55 -34.00
C HIS A 106 36.90 -8.57 -34.67
N VAL A 107 36.41 -7.38 -35.05
CA VAL A 107 37.25 -6.32 -35.62
C VAL A 107 38.32 -5.89 -34.63
N SER A 108 37.99 -5.70 -33.36
CA SER A 108 38.98 -5.35 -32.33
C SER A 108 40.05 -6.42 -32.14
N TYR A 109 39.69 -7.71 -32.17
CA TYR A 109 40.69 -8.79 -32.15
C TYR A 109 41.60 -8.75 -33.37
N LEU A 110 41.05 -8.52 -34.55
CA LEU A 110 41.83 -8.40 -35.78
C LEU A 110 42.78 -7.19 -35.71
N LEU A 111 42.27 -6.03 -35.32
CA LEU A 111 43.06 -4.81 -35.15
C LEU A 111 44.19 -5.02 -34.14
N THR A 112 43.93 -5.65 -33.00
CA THR A 112 44.96 -5.97 -32.00
C THR A 112 46.02 -6.93 -32.57
N SER A 113 45.62 -7.85 -33.46
CA SER A 113 46.55 -8.82 -34.07
C SER A 113 47.45 -8.18 -35.12
N VAL A 114 46.92 -7.25 -35.91
CA VAL A 114 47.65 -6.59 -37.00
C VAL A 114 48.43 -5.35 -36.50
N LEU A 115 47.88 -4.67 -35.49
CA LEU A 115 48.45 -3.48 -34.85
C LEU A 115 48.70 -3.79 -33.36
N PRO A 116 49.74 -4.56 -33.01
CA PRO A 116 49.97 -5.05 -31.65
C PRO A 116 50.29 -3.95 -30.63
N HIS A 117 50.58 -2.73 -31.09
CA HIS A 117 50.78 -1.55 -30.26
C HIS A 117 49.47 -0.82 -29.91
N LEU A 118 48.35 -1.24 -30.50
CA LEU A 118 47.03 -0.67 -30.23
C LEU A 118 46.36 -1.41 -29.07
N GLU A 119 46.33 -0.79 -27.89
CA GLU A 119 45.73 -1.38 -26.69
C GLU A 119 44.20 -1.26 -26.69
N LEU A 120 43.52 -2.29 -27.20
CA LEU A 120 42.05 -2.36 -27.26
C LEU A 120 41.42 -3.13 -26.08
N ARG A 121 42.07 -3.17 -24.92
CA ARG A 121 41.59 -3.96 -23.76
C ARG A 121 40.40 -3.35 -23.02
N GLU A 122 40.18 -2.04 -23.11
CA GLU A 122 39.16 -1.31 -22.33
C GLU A 122 38.10 -0.61 -23.21
N ILE A 123 38.01 -0.95 -24.49
CA ILE A 123 37.03 -0.34 -25.40
C ILE A 123 35.62 -0.91 -25.20
N GLY A 124 34.62 -0.02 -25.25
CA GLY A 124 33.22 -0.40 -25.17
C GLY A 124 32.69 -0.89 -26.52
N TYR A 125 32.45 -2.20 -26.65
CA TYR A 125 31.95 -2.83 -27.89
C TYR A 125 30.51 -2.46 -28.25
N ASP A 126 29.73 -2.00 -27.27
CA ASP A 126 28.37 -1.51 -27.49
C ASP A 126 28.34 -0.05 -27.97
N SER A 127 29.50 0.61 -28.03
CA SER A 127 29.67 1.98 -28.51
C SER A 127 30.35 2.03 -29.89
N GLU A 128 30.31 3.19 -30.54
CA GLU A 128 30.96 3.44 -31.84
C GLU A 128 32.49 3.59 -31.74
N GLN A 129 33.09 3.37 -30.56
CA GLN A 129 34.55 3.48 -30.37
C GLN A 129 35.33 2.59 -31.33
N VAL A 130 34.89 1.34 -31.52
CA VAL A 130 35.53 0.41 -32.47
C VAL A 130 35.41 0.91 -33.91
N ASP A 131 34.27 1.50 -34.25
CA ASP A 131 33.98 2.00 -35.60
C ASP A 131 34.87 3.21 -35.92
N GLY A 132 35.07 4.13 -34.96
CA GLY A 132 35.97 5.28 -35.11
C GLY A 132 37.45 4.89 -35.23
N ILE A 133 37.89 3.88 -34.48
CA ILE A 133 39.25 3.33 -34.60
C ILE A 133 39.42 2.68 -35.98
N LEU A 134 38.46 1.84 -36.40
CA LEU A 134 38.48 1.22 -37.72
C LEU A 134 38.53 2.27 -38.83
N TYR A 135 37.71 3.32 -38.73
CA TYR A 135 37.70 4.42 -39.69
C TYR A 135 39.07 5.09 -39.81
N THR A 136 39.68 5.44 -38.68
CA THR A 136 41.01 6.07 -38.63
C THR A 136 42.08 5.18 -39.27
N VAL A 137 42.02 3.87 -39.01
CA VAL A 137 42.92 2.89 -39.62
C VAL A 137 42.71 2.83 -41.13
N LEU A 138 41.47 2.77 -41.59
CA LEU A 138 41.16 2.71 -43.01
C LEU A 138 41.60 3.99 -43.76
N GLU A 139 41.38 5.15 -43.16
CA GLU A 139 41.81 6.46 -43.68
C GLU A 139 43.34 6.55 -43.77
N ALA A 140 44.05 6.18 -42.70
CA ALA A 140 45.51 6.19 -42.67
C ALA A 140 46.16 5.23 -43.68
N ASN A 141 45.43 4.19 -44.11
CA ASN A 141 45.88 3.25 -45.12
C ASN A 141 45.39 3.59 -46.54
N HIS A 142 44.73 4.74 -46.72
CA HIS A 142 44.14 5.17 -48.01
C HIS A 142 43.19 4.11 -48.60
N ILE A 143 42.45 3.41 -47.74
CA ILE A 143 41.45 2.41 -48.14
C ILE A 143 40.07 3.06 -48.29
N LEU A 144 39.79 4.09 -47.50
CA LEU A 144 38.65 4.98 -47.69
C LEU A 144 39.14 6.18 -48.52
N ASP A 145 38.44 6.46 -49.61
CA ASP A 145 38.64 7.65 -50.46
C ASP A 145 38.23 8.94 -49.74
#